data_AF-A0A2D9H6A9-F1
#
_entry.id   AF-A0A2D9H6A9-F1
#
_cell.length_a   1.000
_cell.length_b   1.000
_cell.length_c   1.000
_cell.angle_alpha   90.00
_cell.angle_beta   90.00
_cell.angle_gamma   90.00
#
_symmetry.space_group_name_H-M   'P 1'
#
loop_
_entity.id
_entity.type
_entity.pdbx_description
1 polymer ?
#
loop_
_entity_poly.entity_id
_entity_poly.type
_entity_poly.pdbx_seq_one_letter_code
_entity_poly.pdbx_strand_id
1 'polypeptide(L)'
;MSVAVVVYVLTALAAVVVALTRLRLGRGAGAARVDVGSAWLMAHTVLGSLALVVWLVFLVSPEDTPSGDPLVGVVALGLWWGVAIAGLMILVRWLPSKGRHAVAAAEDTWSSGPGLSLLAHLGMVVGIAVFTWAYWTAAV
;
A
#
# COMPACT_ATOMS: atom_id res chain seq x y z
N MET A 1 14.89 18.25 -6.80
CA MET A 1 15.06 16.79 -6.59
C MET A 1 14.63 16.10 -7.87
N SER A 2 15.37 15.11 -8.40
CA SER A 2 14.99 14.46 -9.66
C SER A 2 13.77 13.54 -9.48
N VAL A 3 12.99 13.34 -10.53
CA VAL A 3 11.80 12.46 -10.50
C VAL A 3 12.16 11.03 -10.10
N ALA A 4 13.28 10.51 -10.60
CA ALA A 4 13.81 9.21 -10.20
C ALA A 4 14.02 9.11 -8.68
N VAL A 5 14.61 10.12 -8.03
CA VAL A 5 14.78 10.12 -6.56
C VAL A 5 13.44 10.10 -5.84
N VAL A 6 12.45 10.85 -6.32
CA VAL A 6 11.07 10.83 -5.77
C VAL A 6 10.49 9.40 -5.86
N VAL A 7 10.61 8.74 -7.01
CA VAL A 7 10.09 7.38 -7.24
C VAL A 7 10.74 6.36 -6.31
N TYR A 8 12.07 6.40 -6.14
CA TYR A 8 12.77 5.50 -5.22
C TYR A 8 12.37 5.74 -3.76
N VAL A 9 12.27 7.01 -3.33
CA VAL A 9 11.82 7.34 -1.97
C VAL A 9 10.40 6.85 -1.72
N LEU A 10 9.48 7.08 -2.65
CA LEU A 10 8.10 6.60 -2.56
C LEU A 10 8.04 5.06 -2.57
N THR A 11 8.93 4.39 -3.29
CA THR A 11 9.01 2.91 -3.32
C THR A 11 9.43 2.37 -1.96
N ALA A 12 10.42 3.00 -1.31
CA ALA A 12 10.82 2.65 0.05
C ALA A 12 9.68 2.88 1.05
N LEU A 13 8.99 4.02 0.96
CA LEU A 13 7.82 4.30 1.81
C LEU A 13 6.69 3.29 1.58
N ALA A 14 6.45 2.89 0.34
CA ALA A 14 5.46 1.88 0.00
C ALA A 14 5.80 0.51 0.61
N ALA A 15 7.07 0.09 0.52
CA ALA A 15 7.55 -1.12 1.18
C ALA A 15 7.33 -1.08 2.71
N VAL A 16 7.61 0.07 3.34
CA VAL A 16 7.37 0.28 4.78
C VAL A 16 5.89 0.14 5.11
N VAL A 17 4.99 0.72 4.31
CA VAL A 17 3.54 0.58 4.52
C VAL A 17 3.10 -0.88 4.46
N VAL A 18 3.52 -1.64 3.46
CA VAL A 18 3.22 -3.08 3.34
C VAL A 18 3.70 -3.85 4.56
N ALA A 19 4.95 -3.63 4.96
CA ALA A 19 5.54 -4.31 6.12
C ALA A 19 4.83 -3.96 7.43
N LEU A 20 4.61 -2.67 7.69
CA LEU A 20 3.94 -2.21 8.91
C LEU A 20 2.50 -2.69 8.99
N THR A 21 1.75 -2.70 7.87
CA THR A 21 0.39 -3.25 7.83
C THR A 21 0.38 -4.73 8.24
N ARG A 22 1.32 -5.54 7.73
CA ARG A 22 1.44 -6.95 8.12
C ARG A 22 1.85 -7.14 9.58
N LEU A 23 2.85 -6.38 10.06
CA LEU A 23 3.35 -6.50 11.43
C LEU A 23 2.31 -6.06 12.47
N ARG A 24 1.51 -5.04 12.14
CA ARG A 24 0.46 -4.50 13.01
C ARG A 24 -0.73 -5.42 13.13
N LEU A 25 -1.21 -5.97 12.01
CA LEU A 25 -2.44 -6.76 11.98
C LEU A 25 -2.19 -8.26 12.17
N GLY A 26 -0.96 -8.75 11.89
CA GLY A 26 -0.61 -10.16 12.06
C GLY A 26 -0.33 -10.60 13.50
N ARG A 27 -0.16 -9.68 14.45
CA ARG A 27 0.15 -9.98 15.86
C ARG A 27 -1.08 -10.10 16.78
N GLY A 28 -2.27 -10.22 16.21
CA GLY A 28 -3.53 -10.24 16.97
C GLY A 28 -4.09 -8.84 17.15
N ALA A 29 -5.39 -8.71 16.90
CA ALA A 29 -6.13 -7.47 16.66
C ALA A 29 -5.77 -6.31 17.61
N GLY A 30 -4.97 -5.35 17.11
CA GLY A 30 -5.02 -3.99 17.63
C GLY A 30 -6.45 -3.47 17.49
N ALA A 31 -6.90 -2.67 18.46
CA ALA A 31 -8.25 -2.14 18.58
C ALA A 31 -8.93 -1.88 17.21
N ALA A 32 -9.85 -2.77 16.82
CA ALA A 32 -10.59 -2.66 15.57
C ALA A 32 -12.08 -2.58 15.89
N ARG A 33 -12.82 -1.71 15.19
CA ARG A 33 -14.28 -1.63 15.36
C ARG A 33 -15.00 -2.74 14.59
N VAL A 34 -14.38 -3.27 13.53
CA VAL A 34 -14.88 -4.35 12.69
C VAL A 34 -13.71 -5.29 12.35
N ASP A 35 -13.95 -6.59 12.36
CA ASP A 35 -12.96 -7.58 11.92
C ASP A 35 -12.81 -7.52 10.41
N VAL A 36 -11.60 -7.24 9.92
CA VAL A 36 -11.29 -7.29 8.49
C VAL A 36 -10.74 -8.67 8.23
N GLY A 37 -11.48 -9.45 7.43
CA GLY A 37 -11.10 -10.81 7.10
C GLY A 37 -9.63 -10.93 6.71
N SER A 38 -8.96 -11.94 7.25
CA SER A 38 -7.55 -12.28 7.02
C SER A 38 -7.17 -12.32 5.53
N ALA A 39 -8.16 -12.57 4.66
CA ALA A 39 -8.04 -12.51 3.21
C ALA A 39 -7.53 -11.16 2.68
N TRP A 40 -8.04 -10.03 3.18
CA TRP A 40 -7.60 -8.70 2.72
C TRP A 40 -6.18 -8.37 3.17
N LEU A 41 -5.82 -8.76 4.40
CA LEU A 41 -4.45 -8.63 4.90
C LEU A 41 -3.47 -9.48 4.09
N MET A 42 -3.86 -10.71 3.76
CA MET A 42 -3.06 -11.61 2.94
C MET A 42 -2.90 -11.05 1.53
N ALA A 43 -3.99 -10.60 0.90
CA ALA A 43 -3.98 -9.96 -0.42
C ALA A 43 -3.05 -8.73 -0.43
N HIS A 44 -3.20 -7.82 0.53
CA HIS A 44 -2.32 -6.65 0.67
C HIS A 44 -0.84 -7.04 0.78
N THR A 45 -0.53 -8.08 1.56
CA THR A 45 0.86 -8.50 1.75
C THR A 45 1.43 -9.15 0.49
N VAL A 46 0.70 -10.08 -0.12
CA VAL A 46 1.17 -10.81 -1.30
C VAL A 46 1.29 -9.89 -2.50
N LEU A 47 0.24 -9.09 -2.78
CA LEU A 47 0.29 -8.08 -3.85
C LEU A 47 1.40 -7.06 -3.58
N GLY A 48 1.59 -6.64 -2.32
CA GLY A 48 2.61 -5.66 -1.95
C GLY A 48 4.03 -6.18 -2.19
N SER A 49 4.30 -7.42 -1.78
CA SER A 49 5.60 -8.05 -2.03
C SER A 49 5.87 -8.25 -3.52
N LEU A 50 4.87 -8.72 -4.28
CA LEU A 50 5.01 -8.90 -5.73
C LEU A 50 5.19 -7.55 -6.44
N ALA A 51 4.37 -6.55 -6.11
CA ALA A 51 4.46 -5.20 -6.66
C ALA A 51 5.85 -4.61 -6.44
N LEU A 52 6.38 -4.72 -5.21
CA LEU A 52 7.69 -4.21 -4.87
C LEU A 52 8.80 -4.89 -5.69
N VAL A 53 8.79 -6.21 -5.77
CA VAL A 53 9.82 -6.96 -6.51
C VAL A 53 9.76 -6.63 -8.01
N VAL A 54 8.58 -6.72 -8.62
CA VAL A 54 8.42 -6.47 -10.06
C VAL A 54 8.73 -5.01 -10.40
N TRP A 55 8.30 -4.05 -9.58
CA TRP A 55 8.59 -2.63 -9.76
C TRP A 55 10.08 -2.31 -9.64
N LEU A 56 10.77 -2.85 -8.64
CA LEU A 56 12.21 -2.65 -8.49
C LEU A 56 12.99 -3.25 -9.66
N VAL A 57 12.60 -4.45 -10.11
CA VAL A 57 13.21 -5.09 -11.29
C VAL A 57 13.04 -4.19 -12.51
N PHE A 58 11.86 -3.64 -12.76
CA PHE A 58 11.60 -2.69 -13.83
C PHE A 58 12.50 -1.44 -13.72
N LEU A 59 12.51 -0.78 -12.56
CA LEU A 59 13.23 0.49 -12.35
C LEU A 59 14.75 0.41 -12.54
N VAL A 60 15.36 -0.76 -12.30
CA VAL A 60 16.81 -0.95 -12.39
C VAL A 60 17.23 -1.66 -13.67
N SER A 61 16.28 -2.14 -14.47
CA SER A 61 16.56 -2.87 -15.70
C SER A 61 16.80 -1.90 -16.86
N PRO A 62 17.79 -2.16 -17.72
CA PRO A 62 17.93 -1.45 -18.97
C PRO A 62 16.74 -1.70 -19.92
N GLU A 63 16.36 -0.70 -20.72
CA GLU A 63 15.23 -0.76 -21.66
C GLU A 63 15.41 -1.83 -22.76
N ASP A 64 16.64 -2.24 -23.06
CA ASP A 64 16.96 -3.28 -24.05
C ASP A 64 16.85 -4.71 -23.49
N THR A 65 16.47 -4.86 -22.21
CA THR A 65 16.27 -6.17 -21.57
C THR A 65 14.79 -6.51 -21.42
N PRO A 66 14.41 -7.81 -21.40
CA PRO A 66 13.03 -8.21 -21.17
C PRO A 66 12.43 -7.70 -19.85
N SER A 67 13.26 -7.41 -18.85
CA SER A 67 12.84 -6.88 -17.55
C SER A 67 12.61 -5.37 -17.55
N GLY A 68 13.17 -4.64 -18.52
CA GLY A 68 12.89 -3.23 -18.79
C GLY A 68 11.72 -3.02 -19.76
N ASP A 69 11.09 -4.10 -20.25
CA ASP A 69 9.92 -4.02 -21.14
C ASP A 69 8.80 -3.19 -20.47
N PRO A 70 8.21 -2.21 -21.18
CA PRO A 70 7.08 -1.42 -20.69
C PRO A 70 5.95 -2.25 -20.06
N LEU A 71 5.69 -3.45 -20.59
CA LEU A 71 4.67 -4.35 -20.04
C LEU A 71 4.96 -4.73 -18.57
N VAL A 72 6.23 -4.87 -18.18
CA VAL A 72 6.63 -5.15 -16.79
C VAL A 72 6.23 -3.99 -15.87
N GLY A 73 6.44 -2.75 -16.32
CA GLY A 73 5.99 -1.55 -15.61
C GLY A 73 4.47 -1.50 -15.44
N VAL A 74 3.70 -1.83 -16.49
CA VAL A 74 2.23 -1.93 -16.42
C VAL A 74 1.78 -2.99 -15.42
N VAL A 75 2.39 -4.17 -15.44
CA VAL A 75 2.08 -5.26 -14.50
C VAL A 75 2.37 -4.83 -13.06
N ALA A 76 3.53 -4.20 -12.82
CA ALA A 76 3.90 -3.67 -11.51
C ALA A 76 2.91 -2.60 -11.01
N LEU A 77 2.48 -1.67 -11.87
CA LEU A 77 1.47 -0.67 -11.53
C LEU A 77 0.12 -1.32 -11.21
N GLY A 78 -0.30 -2.33 -11.98
CA GLY A 78 -1.51 -3.11 -11.70
C GLY A 78 -1.46 -3.78 -10.33
N LEU A 79 -0.32 -4.38 -9.97
CA LEU A 79 -0.10 -4.96 -8.64
C LEU A 79 -0.18 -3.88 -7.55
N TRP A 80 0.48 -2.74 -7.71
CA TRP A 80 0.43 -1.62 -6.77
C TRP A 80 -0.99 -1.09 -6.55
N TRP A 81 -1.77 -0.91 -7.61
CA TRP A 81 -3.19 -0.55 -7.48
C TRP A 81 -4.01 -1.60 -6.74
N GLY A 82 -3.70 -2.89 -6.94
CA GLY A 82 -4.25 -3.98 -6.13
C GLY A 82 -3.94 -3.84 -4.63
N VAL A 83 -2.71 -3.44 -4.29
CA VAL A 83 -2.31 -3.13 -2.89
C VAL A 83 -3.13 -1.98 -2.34
N ALA A 84 -3.28 -0.89 -3.10
CA ALA A 84 -4.08 0.26 -2.68
C ALA A 84 -5.53 -0.14 -2.39
N ILE A 85 -6.16 -0.91 -3.29
CA ILE A 85 -7.54 -1.39 -3.10
C ILE A 85 -7.64 -2.24 -1.82
N ALA A 86 -6.75 -3.22 -1.64
CA ALA A 86 -6.72 -4.04 -0.43
C ALA A 86 -6.52 -3.18 0.83
N GLY A 87 -5.66 -2.17 0.75
CA GLY A 87 -5.40 -1.18 1.81
C GLY A 87 -6.60 -0.34 2.18
N LEU A 88 -7.36 0.13 1.19
CA LEU A 88 -8.61 0.85 1.41
C LEU A 88 -9.68 -0.07 2.03
N MET A 89 -9.75 -1.34 1.62
CA MET A 89 -10.65 -2.31 2.26
C MET A 89 -10.26 -2.58 3.71
N ILE A 90 -8.96 -2.58 4.02
CA ILE A 90 -8.45 -2.66 5.39
C ILE A 90 -8.87 -1.45 6.24
N LEU A 91 -9.04 -0.26 5.65
CA LEU A 91 -9.54 0.93 6.34
C LEU A 91 -11.02 0.86 6.72
N VAL A 92 -11.81 -0.03 6.10
CA VAL A 92 -13.24 -0.19 6.43
C VAL A 92 -13.43 -0.53 7.92
N ARG A 93 -12.42 -1.14 8.57
CA ARG A 93 -12.43 -1.41 10.01
C ARG A 93 -12.62 -0.20 10.91
N TRP A 94 -12.40 1.00 10.37
CA TRP A 94 -12.49 2.25 11.08
C TRP A 94 -13.77 3.02 10.79
N LEU A 95 -14.61 2.57 9.83
CA LEU A 95 -15.89 3.22 9.60
C LEU A 95 -16.76 3.15 10.87
N PRO A 96 -17.43 4.25 11.24
CA PRO A 96 -18.30 4.27 12.42
C PRO A 96 -19.45 3.27 12.24
N SER A 97 -19.57 2.31 13.15
CA SER A 97 -20.75 1.45 13.22
C SER A 97 -21.91 2.26 13.79
N LYS A 98 -22.98 2.45 13.01
CA LYS A 98 -24.21 3.10 13.47
C LYS A 98 -25.11 2.02 14.09
N GLY A 99 -25.15 1.92 15.42
CA GLY A 99 -26.05 0.97 16.09
C GLY A 99 -26.01 1.06 17.62
N ARG A 100 -27.09 0.61 18.26
CA ARG A 100 -27.28 0.63 19.72
C ARG A 100 -26.27 -0.24 20.51
N HIS A 101 -25.51 -1.07 19.80
CA HIS A 101 -24.43 -1.93 20.34
C HIS A 101 -23.04 -1.54 19.83
N ALA A 102 -22.85 -0.31 19.33
CA ALA A 102 -21.55 0.16 18.88
C ALA A 102 -20.58 0.24 20.06
N VAL A 103 -19.51 -0.55 20.01
CA VAL A 103 -18.42 -0.49 21.01
C VAL A 103 -17.58 0.76 20.72
N ALA A 104 -17.25 1.53 21.76
CA ALA A 104 -16.32 2.64 21.64
C ALA A 104 -14.97 2.11 21.12
N ALA A 105 -14.36 2.78 20.12
CA ALA A 105 -13.00 2.41 19.73
C ALA A 105 -12.07 2.67 20.91
N ALA A 106 -11.07 1.79 21.07
CA ALA A 106 -9.99 2.03 22.01
C ALA A 106 -9.31 3.36 21.69
N GLU A 107 -8.90 4.05 22.76
CA GLU A 107 -8.50 5.43 22.77
C GLU A 107 -7.31 5.77 21.84
N ASP A 108 -7.34 7.03 21.42
CA ASP A 108 -6.48 7.69 20.45
C ASP A 108 -5.01 7.75 20.87
N THR A 109 -4.24 6.72 20.53
CA THR A 109 -2.78 6.84 20.43
C THR A 109 -2.37 6.84 18.97
N TRP A 110 -1.45 7.73 18.56
CA TRP A 110 -1.00 7.88 17.16
C TRP A 110 -0.65 6.53 16.52
N SER A 111 0.04 5.66 17.26
CA SER A 111 0.46 4.34 16.79
C SER A 111 -0.68 3.31 16.73
N SER A 112 -1.72 3.45 17.53
CA SER A 112 -2.73 2.41 17.78
C SER A 112 -4.09 2.75 17.17
N GLY A 113 -4.34 4.04 16.94
CA GLY A 113 -5.57 4.58 16.36
C GLY A 113 -5.59 4.60 14.83
N PRO A 114 -6.67 5.14 14.25
CA PRO A 114 -6.89 5.13 12.81
C PRO A 114 -5.91 6.02 12.02
N GLY A 115 -5.32 7.04 12.67
CA GLY A 115 -4.52 8.08 12.01
C GLY A 115 -3.36 7.54 11.16
N LEU A 116 -2.49 6.70 11.73
CA LEU A 116 -1.38 6.13 10.96
C LEU A 116 -1.88 5.19 9.85
N SER A 117 -2.95 4.43 10.11
CA SER A 117 -3.54 3.57 9.09
C SER A 117 -4.08 4.38 7.92
N LEU A 118 -4.79 5.48 8.19
CA LEU A 118 -5.31 6.39 7.18
C LEU A 118 -4.17 7.02 6.37
N LEU A 119 -3.18 7.61 7.06
CA LEU A 119 -2.02 8.22 6.40
C LEU A 119 -1.28 7.24 5.50
N ALA A 120 -1.06 6.00 5.99
CA ALA A 120 -0.34 4.98 5.24
C ALA A 120 -1.06 4.62 3.92
N HIS A 121 -2.36 4.34 3.97
CA HIS A 121 -3.08 3.87 2.79
C HIS A 121 -3.49 5.01 1.85
N LEU A 122 -3.85 6.20 2.37
CA LEU A 122 -4.08 7.37 1.52
C LEU A 122 -2.77 7.85 0.88
N GLY A 123 -1.68 7.87 1.65
CA GLY A 123 -0.34 8.16 1.14
C GLY A 123 0.10 7.14 0.09
N MET A 124 -0.25 5.86 0.25
CA MET A 124 -0.01 4.83 -0.77
C MET A 124 -0.78 5.11 -2.07
N VAL A 125 -2.06 5.47 -2.00
CA VAL A 125 -2.84 5.86 -3.21
C VAL A 125 -2.16 7.03 -3.93
N VAL A 126 -1.73 8.07 -3.20
CA VAL A 126 -1.01 9.20 -3.79
C VAL A 126 0.33 8.75 -4.39
N GLY A 127 1.11 7.92 -3.68
CA GLY A 127 2.39 7.41 -4.17
C GLY A 127 2.25 6.61 -5.47
N ILE A 128 1.21 5.79 -5.58
CA ILE A 128 0.94 4.98 -6.77
C ILE A 128 0.44 5.86 -7.93
N ALA A 129 -0.34 6.91 -7.64
CA ALA A 129 -0.68 7.91 -8.65
C ALA A 129 0.59 8.60 -9.21
N VAL A 130 1.58 8.89 -8.35
CA VAL A 130 2.89 9.41 -8.78
C VAL A 130 3.66 8.38 -9.61
N PHE A 131 3.69 7.10 -9.22
CA PHE A 131 4.31 6.05 -10.06
C PHE A 131 3.66 5.95 -11.44
N THR A 132 2.32 5.99 -11.48
CA THR A 132 1.56 5.95 -12.73
C THR A 132 1.90 7.15 -13.61
N TRP A 133 1.97 8.34 -13.03
CA TRP A 133 2.36 9.56 -13.75
C TRP A 133 3.82 9.51 -14.24
N ALA A 134 4.75 9.05 -13.40
CA ALA A 134 6.17 8.96 -13.74
C ALA A 134 6.39 7.97 -14.90
N TYR A 135 5.76 6.80 -14.83
CA TYR A 135 5.78 5.81 -15.92
C TYR A 135 5.14 6.37 -17.20
N TRP A 136 3.96 6.99 -17.10
CA TRP A 136 3.25 7.55 -18.27
C TRP A 136 4.05 8.66 -18.98
N THR A 137 4.82 9.43 -18.22
CA THR A 137 5.65 10.52 -18.77
C THR A 137 7.04 10.07 -19.19
N ALA A 138 7.33 8.76 -19.15
CA ALA A 138 8.66 8.18 -19.39
C ALA A 138 9.75 8.81 -18.52
N ALA A 139 9.38 9.21 -17.29
CA ALA A 139 10.33 9.73 -16.30
C ALA A 139 11.05 8.60 -15.55
N VAL A 140 10.53 7.38 -15.66
CA VAL A 140 11.08 6.09 -15.21
C VAL A 140 10.60 4.98 -16.14
#